data_AF-A0A946R8D4-F1
#
_entry.id   AF-A0A946R8D4-F1
#
_cell.length_a   1.000
_cell.length_b   1.000
_cell.length_c   1.000
_cell.angle_alpha   90.00
_cell.angle_beta   90.00
_cell.angle_gamma   90.00
#
_symmetry.space_group_name_H-M   'P 1'
#
loop_
_entity.id
_entity.type
_entity.pdbx_description
1 polymer ?
#
loop_
_entity_poly.entity_id
_entity_poly.type
_entity_poly.pdbx_seq_one_letter_code
_entity_poly.pdbx_strand_id
1 'polypeptide(L)' 'MLPFPPSSPCMALFKGGEIVHMLERHHIEGRSADMLADNLAGAFASHCG' A
#
# COMPACT_ATOMS: atom_id res chain seq x y z
N MET A 1 9.66 -5.83 -15.39
CA MET A 1 9.24 -5.17 -14.13
C MET A 1 7.74 -5.29 -14.03
N LEU A 2 7.29 -6.35 -13.38
CA LEU A 2 5.89 -6.71 -13.10
C LEU A 2 5.94 -7.44 -11.75
N PRO A 3 4.98 -7.24 -10.83
CA PRO A 3 3.64 -6.68 -11.06
C PRO A 3 3.43 -5.18 -10.76
N PHE A 4 4.36 -4.50 -10.08
CA PHE A 4 4.22 -3.06 -9.73
C PHE A 4 5.34 -2.24 -10.37
N PRO A 5 5.05 -1.30 -11.28
CA PRO A 5 6.07 -0.41 -11.83
C PRO A 5 6.71 0.44 -10.70
N PRO A 6 8.02 0.73 -10.79
CA PRO A 6 8.67 1.56 -9.79
C PRO A 6 8.04 2.97 -9.78
N SER A 7 7.60 3.41 -8.61
CA SER A 7 6.99 4.73 -8.39
C SER A 7 7.40 5.31 -7.04
N SER A 8 7.36 6.65 -6.91
CA SER A 8 7.70 7.35 -5.65
C SER A 8 6.80 8.59 -5.43
N PRO A 9 6.30 8.81 -4.21
CA PRO A 9 6.35 7.87 -3.07
C PRO A 9 5.50 6.62 -3.31
N CYS A 10 5.85 5.50 -2.68
CA CYS A 10 5.06 4.27 -2.65
C CYS A 10 5.23 3.55 -1.30
N MET A 11 4.31 2.63 -0.98
CA MET A 11 4.34 1.82 0.25
C MET A 11 3.94 0.37 -0.05
N ALA A 12 4.59 -0.60 0.58
CA ALA A 12 4.28 -2.03 0.44
C ALA A 12 4.18 -2.70 1.82
N LEU A 13 3.18 -3.56 2.00
CA LEU A 13 3.05 -4.42 3.17
C LEU A 13 3.57 -5.82 2.83
N PHE A 14 4.48 -6.32 3.66
CA PHE A 14 5.06 -7.65 3.51
C PHE A 14 4.58 -8.58 4.63
N LYS A 15 4.31 -9.84 4.28
CA LYS A 15 4.08 -10.93 5.25
C LYS A 15 4.82 -12.17 4.75
N GLY A 16 5.72 -12.70 5.58
CA GLY A 16 6.50 -13.90 5.21
C GLY A 16 7.44 -13.70 4.01
N GLY A 17 7.85 -12.47 3.72
CA GLY A 17 8.71 -12.15 2.57
C GLY A 17 7.96 -11.88 1.27
N GLU A 18 6.63 -12.03 1.25
CA GLU A 18 5.79 -11.73 0.09
C GLU A 18 5.04 -10.40 0.26
N ILE A 19 4.81 -9.69 -0.85
CA ILE A 19 4.00 -8.46 -0.86
C ILE A 19 2.52 -8.87 -0.79
N VAL A 20 1.84 -8.44 0.26
CA VAL A 20 0.40 -8.70 0.46
C VAL A 20 -0.47 -7.47 0.20
N HIS A 21 0.13 -6.27 0.18
CA HIS A 21 -0.54 -5.03 -0.19
C HIS A 21 0.44 -4.02 -0.78
N MET A 22 0.04 -3.22 -1.77
CA MET A 22 0.88 -2.22 -2.42
C MET A 22 0.12 -0.93 -2.71
N LEU A 23 0.68 0.21 -2.32
CA LEU A 23 0.24 1.55 -2.70
C LEU A 23 1.31 2.21 -3.57
N GLU A 24 1.05 2.23 -4.87
CA GLU A 24 1.82 3.02 -5.84
C GLU A 24 1.51 4.53 -5.75
N ARG A 25 2.37 5.36 -6.37
CA ARG A 25 2.23 6.82 -6.38
C ARG A 25 0.83 7.31 -6.75
N HIS A 26 0.18 6.73 -7.76
CA HIS A 26 -1.16 7.16 -8.19
C HIS A 26 -2.26 6.89 -7.15
N HIS A 27 -2.00 6.03 -6.16
CA HIS A 27 -2.88 5.84 -5.02
C HIS A 27 -2.65 6.89 -3.94
N ILE A 28 -1.51 7.57 -3.93
CA ILE A 28 -1.10 8.52 -2.87
C ILE A 28 -1.29 9.96 -3.34
N GLU A 29 -0.82 10.27 -4.54
CA GLU A 29 -0.85 11.61 -5.11
C GLU A 29 -2.28 12.11 -5.27
N GLY A 30 -2.58 13.27 -4.67
CA GLY A 30 -3.91 13.90 -4.72
C GLY A 30 -4.98 13.28 -3.80
N ARG A 31 -4.65 12.27 -2.97
CA ARG A 31 -5.58 11.71 -1.98
C ARG A 31 -5.42 12.36 -0.61
N SER A 32 -6.51 12.40 0.17
CA SER A 32 -6.46 12.90 1.54
C SER A 32 -5.75 11.91 2.47
N ALA A 33 -5.17 12.44 3.55
CA ALA A 33 -4.51 11.63 4.57
C ALA A 33 -5.44 10.58 5.18
N ASP A 34 -6.70 10.94 5.43
CA ASP A 34 -7.70 10.03 6.02
C ASP A 34 -7.99 8.83 5.10
N MET A 35 -8.14 9.05 3.79
CA MET A 35 -8.36 7.95 2.83
C MET A 35 -7.15 7.00 2.76
N LEU A 36 -5.94 7.54 2.86
CA LEU A 36 -4.71 6.73 2.89
C LEU A 36 -4.61 5.95 4.20
N ALA A 37 -4.93 6.59 5.32
CA ALA A 37 -4.94 5.96 6.63
C ALA A 37 -5.96 4.81 6.69
N ASP A 38 -7.18 5.01 6.20
CA ASP A 38 -8.22 3.97 6.14
C ASP A 38 -7.80 2.78 5.27
N ASN A 39 -7.18 3.05 4.12
CA ASN A 39 -6.66 2.01 3.25
C ASN A 39 -5.59 1.15 3.95
N LEU A 40 -4.63 1.80 4.62
CA LEU A 40 -3.57 1.13 5.36
C LEU A 40 -4.12 0.38 6.58
N ALA A 41 -5.04 0.98 7.33
CA ALA A 41 -5.70 0.34 8.47
C ALA A 41 -6.45 -0.92 8.04
N GLY A 42 -7.18 -0.89 6.92
CA GLY A 42 -7.84 -2.07 6.35
C GLY A 42 -6.87 -3.16 5.92
N ALA A 43 -5.74 -2.79 5.31
CA ALA A 43 -4.68 -3.74 4.94
C ALA A 43 -4.06 -4.39 6.18
N PHE A 44 -3.76 -3.61 7.22
CA PHE A 44 -3.24 -4.14 8.48
C PHE A 44 -4.26 -5.05 9.18
N ALA A 45 -5.53 -4.67 9.22
CA ALA A 45 -6.58 -5.53 9.80
C ALA A 45 -6.69 -6.88 9.07
N SER A 46 -6.51 -6.89 7.74
CA SER A 46 -6.62 -8.09 6.92
C SER A 46 -5.39 -9.01 7.00
N HIS A 47 -4.20 -8.44 7.21
CA HIS A 47 -2.95 -9.19 7.11
C HIS A 47 -2.17 -9.33 8.43
N CYS A 48 -2.46 -8.52 9.45
CA CYS A 48 -1.73 -8.49 10.72
C CYS A 48 -2.59 -8.87 11.94
N GLY A 49 -3.85 -9.27 11.73
CA GLY A 49 -4.70 -9.91 12.75
C GLY A 49 -4.35 -11.37 13.00
#